data_AF-A0A962JKU9-F1
#
_entry.id   AF-A0A962JKU9-F1
#
_cell.length_a   1.000
_cell.length_b   1.000
_cell.length_c   1.000
_cell.angle_alpha   90.00
_cell.angle_beta   90.00
_cell.angle_gamma   90.00
#
_symmetry.space_group_name_H-M   'P 1'
#
loop_
_entity.id
_entity.type
_entity.pdbx_description
1 polymer ?
#
loop_
_entity_poly.entity_id
_entity_poly.type
_entity_poly.pdbx_seq_one_letter_code
_entity_poly.pdbx_strand_id
1 'polypeptide(L)'
;HYLPILQHLAEQNFQWVVSTPVMNMTGNPSVSLPLHWSQDNLPVGMMFTARYGDEMTLFKLAGQLEQAKPWFNLRPAIFAGV
;
A
#
# COMPACT_ATOMS: atom_id res chain seq x y z
N HIS A 1 -2.15 28.92 17.64
CA HIS A 1 -1.37 29.28 16.44
C HIS A 1 -1.13 28.10 15.47
N TYR A 2 -1.00 26.84 15.91
CA TYR A 2 -0.78 25.69 15.01
C TYR A 2 -2.03 25.00 14.46
N LEU A 3 -3.23 25.32 14.97
CA LEU A 3 -4.47 24.67 14.54
C LEU A 3 -4.70 24.72 13.02
N PRO A 4 -4.46 25.84 12.31
CA PRO A 4 -4.66 25.90 10.85
C PRO A 4 -3.69 24.99 10.07
N ILE A 5 -2.43 24.89 10.48
CA ILE A 5 -1.46 24.03 9.79
C ILE A 5 -1.75 22.55 10.03
N LEU A 6 -2.17 22.17 11.25
CA LEU A 6 -2.56 20.79 11.55
C LEU A 6 -3.79 20.37 10.75
N GLN A 7 -4.75 21.27 10.57
CA GLN A 7 -5.95 20.99 9.79
C GLN A 7 -5.62 20.79 8.30
N HIS A 8 -4.78 21.66 7.73
CA HIS A 8 -4.31 21.52 6.36
C HIS A 8 -3.52 20.22 6.13
N LEU A 9 -2.61 19.87 7.05
CA LEU A 9 -1.85 18.63 6.98
C LEU A 9 -2.74 17.39 7.13
N ALA A 10 -3.76 17.45 7.99
CA ALA A 10 -4.73 16.36 8.13
C ALA A 10 -5.52 16.16 6.83
N GLU A 11 -6.03 17.24 6.23
CA GLU A 11 -6.75 17.20 4.95
C GLU A 11 -5.90 16.58 3.83
N GLN A 12 -4.63 16.97 3.72
CA GLN A 12 -3.70 16.39 2.74
C GLN A 12 -3.39 14.92 3.03
N ASN A 13 -3.14 14.57 4.30
CA ASN A 13 -2.81 13.19 4.68
C ASN A 13 -3.96 12.23 4.41
N PHE A 14 -5.21 12.64 4.64
CA PHE A 14 -6.38 11.81 4.34
C PHE A 14 -6.62 11.63 2.83
N GLN A 15 -5.90 12.32 1.95
CA GLN A 15 -5.95 12.01 0.52
C GLN A 15 -5.08 10.80 0.14
N TRP A 16 -4.02 10.52 0.91
CA TRP A 16 -2.98 9.56 0.50
C TRP A 16 -2.72 8.44 1.52
N VAL A 17 -3.00 8.67 2.79
CA VAL A 17 -2.51 7.84 3.92
C VAL A 17 -3.65 7.52 4.88
N VAL A 18 -4.84 7.22 4.35
CA VAL A 18 -6.07 7.03 5.17
C VAL A 18 -5.96 5.83 6.10
N SER A 19 -5.52 4.69 5.58
CA SER A 19 -5.66 3.40 6.27
C SER A 19 -4.40 2.97 7.03
N THR A 20 -3.20 3.38 6.58
CA THR A 20 -1.94 2.91 7.17
C THR A 20 -1.67 3.39 8.61
N PRO A 21 -2.03 4.62 9.04
CA PRO A 21 -1.76 5.04 10.42
C PRO A 21 -2.54 4.23 11.44
N VAL A 22 -3.80 3.90 11.11
CA VAL A 22 -4.65 3.05 11.98
C VAL A 22 -3.99 1.68 12.17
N MET A 23 -3.48 1.07 11.10
CA MET A 23 -2.85 -0.25 11.19
C MET A 23 -1.52 -0.23 11.93
N ASN A 24 -0.75 0.87 11.82
CA ASN A 24 0.46 1.07 12.63
C ASN A 24 0.11 1.13 14.13
N MET A 25 -1.00 1.79 14.49
CA MET A 25 -1.44 1.92 15.88
C MET A 25 -2.00 0.61 16.44
N THR A 26 -2.77 -0.14 15.66
CA THR A 26 -3.37 -1.40 16.12
C THR A 26 -2.43 -2.60 16.00
N GLY A 27 -1.36 -2.49 15.20
CA GLY A 27 -0.42 -3.57 14.93
C GLY A 27 -0.98 -4.67 14.04
N ASN A 28 -2.08 -4.43 13.32
CA ASN A 28 -2.62 -5.41 12.39
C ASN A 28 -1.66 -5.63 11.21
N PRO A 29 -1.35 -6.90 10.88
CA PRO A 29 -0.50 -7.19 9.73
C PRO A 29 -1.18 -6.67 8.46
N SER A 30 -0.38 -6.02 7.61
CA SER A 30 -0.85 -5.38 6.38
C SER A 30 0.18 -5.53 5.27
N VAL A 31 -0.28 -5.67 4.03
CA VAL A 31 0.57 -5.74 2.82
C VAL A 31 0.00 -4.85 1.73
N SER A 32 0.87 -4.17 0.97
CA SER A 32 0.51 -3.42 -0.23
C SER A 32 1.02 -4.14 -1.46
N LEU A 33 0.14 -4.48 -2.40
CA LEU A 33 0.48 -5.23 -3.62
C LEU A 33 0.28 -4.35 -4.87
N PRO A 34 1.24 -4.34 -5.83
CA PRO A 34 1.15 -3.53 -7.05
C PRO A 34 0.26 -4.21 -8.09
N LEU A 35 -1.06 -4.10 -7.90
CA LEU A 35 -2.05 -4.81 -8.70
C LEU A 35 -2.59 -3.99 -9.88
N HIS A 36 -2.15 -2.75 -10.08
CA HIS A 36 -2.61 -1.91 -11.19
C HIS A 36 -1.56 -0.85 -11.57
N TRP A 37 -1.65 -0.37 -12.81
CA TRP A 37 -0.85 0.73 -13.33
C TRP A 37 -1.80 1.79 -13.88
N SER A 38 -1.56 3.06 -13.54
CA SER A 38 -2.31 4.19 -14.08
C SER A 38 -2.06 4.35 -15.58
N GLN A 39 -2.84 5.23 -16.23
CA GLN A 39 -2.63 5.60 -17.64
C GLN A 39 -1.25 6.23 -17.88
N ASP A 40 -0.68 6.88 -16.85
CA ASP A 40 0.67 7.47 -16.87
C ASP A 40 1.76 6.45 -16.51
N ASN A 41 1.44 5.15 -16.50
CA ASN A 41 2.34 4.05 -16.19
C ASN A 41 2.95 4.09 -14.77
N LEU A 42 2.22 4.66 -13.80
CA LEU A 42 2.60 4.64 -12.39
C LEU A 42 1.97 3.45 -11.66
N PRO A 43 2.71 2.73 -10.78
CA PRO A 43 2.15 1.63 -10.02
C PRO A 43 1.13 2.12 -8.99
N VAL A 44 0.01 1.42 -8.88
CA VAL A 44 -1.05 1.65 -7.90
C VAL A 44 -1.11 0.45 -6.95
N GLY A 45 -0.77 0.70 -5.69
CA GLY A 45 -0.82 -0.29 -4.62
C GLY A 45 -2.23 -0.50 -4.09
N MET A 46 -2.59 -1.74 -3.78
CA MET A 46 -3.80 -2.08 -3.03
C MET A 46 -3.39 -2.65 -1.67
N MET A 47 -3.90 -2.06 -0.58
CA MET A 47 -3.60 -2.46 0.78
C MET A 47 -4.60 -3.51 1.27
N PHE A 48 -4.07 -4.60 1.82
CA PHE A 48 -4.85 -5.65 2.48
C PHE A 48 -4.38 -5.77 3.93
N THR A 49 -5.32 -5.97 4.84
CA THR A 49 -5.06 -6.06 6.28
C THR A 49 -5.77 -7.29 6.82
N ALA A 50 -5.06 -8.07 7.64
CA ALA A 50 -5.63 -9.25 8.29
C ALA A 50 -5.85 -9.01 9.79
N ARG A 51 -6.42 -10.02 10.46
CA ARG A 51 -6.53 -10.03 11.91
C ARG A 51 -5.14 -9.98 12.54
N TYR A 52 -5.07 -9.48 13.77
CA TYR A 52 -3.82 -9.44 14.52
C TYR A 52 -3.18 -10.84 14.61
N GLY A 53 -1.91 -10.97 14.22
CA GLY A 53 -1.17 -12.24 14.19
C GLY A 53 -1.56 -13.23 13.08
N ASP A 54 -2.29 -12.79 12.05
CA ASP A 54 -2.71 -13.63 10.91
C ASP A 54 -1.97 -13.26 9.61
N GLU A 55 -0.64 -13.14 9.67
CA GLU A 55 0.23 -12.85 8.52
C GLU A 55 0.13 -13.95 7.45
N MET A 56 -0.09 -15.20 7.85
CA MET A 56 -0.17 -16.32 6.92
C MET A 56 -1.33 -16.17 5.93
N THR A 57 -2.46 -15.60 6.34
CA THR A 57 -3.57 -15.30 5.43
C THR A 57 -3.14 -14.28 4.37
N LEU A 58 -2.37 -13.26 4.75
CA LEU A 58 -1.87 -12.27 3.79
C LEU A 58 -0.86 -12.88 2.81
N PHE A 59 0.04 -13.75 3.26
CA PHE A 59 0.97 -14.44 2.36
C PHE A 59 0.24 -15.34 1.35
N LYS A 60 -0.78 -16.09 1.79
CA LYS A 60 -1.60 -16.91 0.90
C LYS A 60 -2.34 -16.06 -0.13
N LEU A 61 -2.96 -14.97 0.31
CA LEU A 61 -3.66 -14.02 -0.57
C LEU A 61 -2.68 -13.40 -1.59
N ALA A 62 -1.52 -12.95 -1.13
CA ALA A 62 -0.49 -12.37 -2.00
C ALA A 62 -0.05 -13.35 -3.08
N GLY A 63 0.24 -14.61 -2.72
CA GLY A 63 0.63 -15.64 -3.69
C GLY A 63 -0.47 -15.95 -4.71
N GLN A 64 -1.74 -15.96 -4.30
CA GLN A 64 -2.87 -16.13 -5.24
C GLN A 64 -2.99 -14.96 -6.21
N LEU A 65 -2.88 -13.73 -5.71
CA LEU A 65 -2.97 -12.52 -6.53
C LEU A 65 -1.78 -12.40 -7.48
N GLU A 66 -0.59 -12.80 -7.03
CA GLU A 66 0.63 -12.84 -7.82
C GLU A 66 0.52 -13.80 -9.01
N GLN A 67 -0.07 -14.98 -8.79
CA GLN A 67 -0.34 -15.94 -9.86
C GLN A 67 -1.42 -15.44 -10.83
N ALA A 68 -2.48 -14.81 -10.30
CA ALA A 68 -3.60 -14.32 -11.11
C ALA A 68 -3.23 -13.07 -11.93
N LYS A 69 -2.36 -12.21 -11.39
CA LYS A 69 -1.92 -10.97 -12.05
C LYS A 69 -0.43 -10.74 -11.80
N PRO A 70 0.45 -11.42 -12.55
CA PRO A 70 1.90 -11.29 -12.36
C PRO A 70 2.38 -9.85 -12.59
N TRP A 71 3.15 -9.30 -11.65
CA TRP A 71 3.72 -7.95 -11.74
C TRP A 71 5.24 -7.93 -11.97
N PHE A 72 5.94 -9.06 -11.83
CA PHE A 72 7.41 -9.13 -11.88
C PHE A 72 8.03 -8.71 -13.22
N ASN A 73 7.25 -8.73 -14.29
CA ASN A 73 7.69 -8.30 -15.61
C ASN A 73 7.63 -6.77 -15.79
N LEU A 74 7.03 -6.04 -14.83
CA LEU A 74 6.88 -4.60 -14.87
C LEU A 74 8.00 -3.96 -14.07
N ARG A 75 8.86 -3.21 -14.76
CA ARG A 75 10.04 -2.55 -14.17
C ARG A 75 9.96 -1.03 -14.37
N PRO A 76 10.46 -0.24 -13.42
CA PRO A 76 10.56 1.21 -13.61
C PRO A 76 11.54 1.54 -14.74
N ALA A 77 11.30 2.66 -15.43
CA ALA A 77 12.17 3.13 -16.51
C ALA A 77 13.60 3.41 -16.03
N ILE A 78 13.73 3.80 -14.76
CA ILE A 78 15.01 4.00 -14.08
C ILE A 78 15.08 2.97 -12.97
N PHE A 79 16.04 2.05 -13.08
CA PHE A 79 16.40 1.11 -12.04
C PHE A 79 17.90 1.24 -11.78
N ALA A 80 18.27 1.67 -10.57
CA ALA A 80 19.65 1.88 -10.14
C ALA A 80 20.15 0.76 -9.20
N GLY A 81 19.68 -0.47 -9.44
CA GLY A 81 20.18 -1.68 -8.79
C GLY A 81 21.08 -2.48 -9.74
N VAL A 82 21.99 -3.27 -9.16
CA VAL A 82 22.85 -4.24 -9.89
C VAL A 82 22.07 -5.47 -10.34
#